data_AF-A0A800E846-F1
#
_entry.id   AF-A0A800E846-F1
#
_cell.length_a   1.000
_cell.length_b   1.000
_cell.length_c   1.000
_cell.angle_alpha   90.00
_cell.angle_beta   90.00
_cell.angle_gamma   90.00
#
_symmetry.space_group_name_H-M   'P 1'
#
loop_
_entity.id
_entity.type
_entity.pdbx_description
1 polymer ?
#
loop_
_entity_poly.entity_id
_entity_poly.type
_entity_poly.pdbx_seq_one_letter_code
_entity_poly.pdbx_strand_id
1 'polypeptide(L)'
;MKVIHINYQCNRGGAGRAVYRIHDSLKVIGIDSRIWTEDIPKGDWTISGPSTKYEKISIFFRSRFNRFYRSFFRSENVVIHSPALLPSRWVRRINASDADIINLHWFGNEMISIADIPRIEKPIVWTMHDMWGFCGAEHVTEEFRWKEGYYKKNRPNYESGFDLNRWVWNRKRRHWKEPVQIITPSRWMANCVKESALMHDWPVSVVP
;
A
#
# COMPACT_ATOMS: atom_id res chain seq x y z
N MET A 1 -19.65 -14.04 -4.48
CA MET A 1 -18.25 -13.56 -4.42
C MET A 1 -18.13 -12.59 -3.25
N LYS A 2 -17.07 -12.74 -2.45
CA LYS A 2 -16.75 -11.96 -1.26
C LYS A 2 -15.44 -11.21 -1.46
N VAL A 3 -15.49 -9.88 -1.39
CA VAL A 3 -14.34 -9.00 -1.60
C VAL A 3 -14.03 -8.24 -0.32
N ILE A 4 -12.78 -8.31 0.13
CA ILE A 4 -12.31 -7.50 1.26
C ILE A 4 -11.34 -6.44 0.74
N HIS A 5 -11.67 -5.18 1.00
CA HIS A 5 -10.81 -4.04 0.74
C HIS A 5 -9.90 -3.78 1.93
N ILE A 6 -8.59 -3.72 1.71
CA ILE A 6 -7.60 -3.40 2.75
C ILE A 6 -7.08 -1.99 2.52
N ASN A 7 -7.36 -1.09 3.47
CA ASN A 7 -6.92 0.30 3.41
C ASN A 7 -6.68 0.84 4.82
N TYR A 8 -5.67 1.69 5.03
CA TYR A 8 -5.39 2.23 6.37
C TYR A 8 -6.51 3.14 6.90
N GLN A 9 -7.16 3.90 6.00
CA GLN A 9 -8.19 4.88 6.32
C GLN A 9 -9.48 4.62 5.55
N CYS A 10 -10.63 4.61 6.19
CA CYS A 10 -11.89 4.57 5.45
C CYS A 10 -12.57 5.95 5.40
N ASN A 11 -13.01 6.35 4.21
CA ASN A 11 -13.75 7.58 3.95
C ASN A 11 -13.04 8.90 4.36
N ARG A 12 -11.70 8.86 4.44
CA ARG A 12 -10.83 10.03 4.67
C ARG A 12 -9.64 9.99 3.70
N GLY A 13 -9.18 11.17 3.28
CA GLY A 13 -8.15 11.30 2.25
C GLY A 13 -8.62 10.83 0.86
N GLY A 14 -7.73 10.89 -0.12
CA GLY A 14 -8.02 10.45 -1.50
C GLY A 14 -8.30 8.96 -1.60
N ALA A 15 -7.35 8.14 -1.13
CA ALA A 15 -7.45 6.68 -1.17
C ALA A 15 -8.69 6.17 -0.40
N GLY A 16 -8.94 6.66 0.82
CA GLY A 16 -10.08 6.21 1.63
C GLY A 16 -11.44 6.54 1.02
N ARG A 17 -11.59 7.68 0.34
CA ARG A 17 -12.80 8.01 -0.43
C ARG A 17 -12.97 7.10 -1.64
N ALA A 18 -11.88 6.80 -2.35
CA ALA A 18 -11.90 5.89 -3.49
C ALA A 18 -12.31 4.47 -3.10
N VAL A 19 -11.73 3.92 -2.02
CA VAL A 19 -12.11 2.59 -1.50
C VAL A 19 -13.60 2.53 -1.16
N TYR A 20 -14.12 3.56 -0.49
CA TYR A 20 -15.52 3.60 -0.11
C TYR A 20 -16.46 3.63 -1.34
N ARG A 21 -16.12 4.39 -2.38
CA ARG A 21 -16.88 4.41 -3.65
C ARG A 21 -16.86 3.06 -4.36
N ILE A 22 -15.72 2.38 -4.39
CA ILE A 22 -15.59 1.05 -4.99
C ILE A 22 -16.45 0.04 -4.19
N HIS A 23 -16.35 0.08 -2.87
CA HIS A 23 -17.16 -0.76 -1.97
C HIS A 23 -18.67 -0.59 -2.22
N ASP A 24 -19.16 0.65 -2.26
CA ASP A 24 -20.57 0.94 -2.52
C ASP A 24 -21.00 0.47 -3.92
N SER A 25 -20.16 0.69 -4.93
CA SER A 25 -20.46 0.26 -6.31
C SER A 25 -20.55 -1.26 -6.43
N LEU A 26 -19.69 -2.00 -5.73
CA LEU A 26 -19.74 -3.47 -5.69
C LEU A 26 -20.99 -3.98 -4.96
N LYS A 27 -21.41 -3.30 -3.88
CA LYS A 27 -22.65 -3.65 -3.17
C LYS A 27 -23.89 -3.44 -4.04
N VAL A 28 -23.93 -2.38 -4.84
CA VAL A 28 -25.06 -2.09 -5.75
C VAL A 28 -25.29 -3.25 -6.73
N ILE A 29 -24.23 -3.92 -7.18
CA ILE A 29 -24.32 -5.10 -8.07
C ILE A 29 -24.40 -6.44 -7.32
N GLY A 30 -24.68 -6.42 -6.01
CA GLY A 30 -24.94 -7.62 -5.21
C GLY A 30 -23.69 -8.39 -4.74
N ILE A 31 -22.50 -7.79 -4.80
CA ILE A 31 -21.27 -8.41 -4.27
C ILE A 31 -21.17 -8.15 -2.76
N ASP A 32 -20.83 -9.18 -1.96
CA ASP A 32 -20.48 -9.03 -0.54
C ASP A 32 -19.11 -8.34 -0.47
N SER A 33 -19.12 -7.01 -0.41
CA SER A 33 -17.93 -6.18 -0.24
C SER A 33 -17.82 -5.74 1.22
N ARG A 34 -16.61 -5.77 1.78
CA ARG A 34 -16.30 -5.28 3.14
C ARG A 34 -15.02 -4.47 3.14
N ILE A 35 -14.90 -3.52 4.06
CA ILE A 35 -13.68 -2.71 4.20
C ILE A 35 -13.01 -3.03 5.53
N TRP A 36 -11.74 -3.36 5.48
CA TRP A 36 -10.91 -3.63 6.65
C TRP A 36 -9.85 -2.53 6.79
N THR A 37 -9.91 -1.79 7.90
CA THR A 37 -9.15 -0.55 8.11
C THR A 37 -8.59 -0.42 9.53
N GLU A 38 -7.55 0.40 9.71
CA GLU A 38 -7.03 0.77 11.04
C GLU A 38 -7.70 2.05 11.59
N ASP A 39 -8.13 2.96 10.72
CA ASP A 39 -8.97 4.13 11.08
C ASP A 39 -10.44 3.83 10.73
N ILE A 40 -11.25 3.57 11.77
CA ILE A 40 -12.68 3.21 11.64
C ILE A 40 -13.54 4.47 11.69
N PRO A 41 -14.29 4.82 10.63
CA PRO A 41 -15.37 5.79 10.72
C PRO A 41 -16.53 5.21 11.55
N LYS A 42 -17.21 6.05 12.33
CA LYS A 42 -18.40 5.62 13.08
C LYS A 42 -19.55 5.33 12.10
N GLY A 43 -20.26 4.21 12.29
CA GLY A 43 -21.63 4.04 11.79
C GLY A 43 -21.86 3.08 10.61
N ASP A 44 -20.85 2.41 10.07
CA ASP A 44 -21.02 1.42 9.00
C ASP A 44 -20.58 0.01 9.43
N TRP A 45 -21.49 -0.95 9.36
CA TRP A 45 -21.28 -2.33 9.79
C TRP A 45 -20.47 -3.16 8.78
N THR A 46 -20.37 -2.72 7.51
CA THR A 46 -19.52 -3.38 6.51
C THR A 46 -18.04 -3.04 6.69
N ILE A 47 -17.75 -2.06 7.56
CA ILE A 47 -16.39 -1.62 7.87
C ILE A 47 -15.96 -2.28 9.18
N SER A 48 -14.86 -3.02 9.11
CA SER A 48 -14.22 -3.65 10.26
C SER A 48 -12.84 -3.05 10.51
N GLY A 49 -12.46 -2.93 11.77
CA GLY A 49 -11.11 -2.50 12.12
C GLY A 49 -10.68 -3.02 13.49
N PRO A 50 -9.74 -2.34 14.17
CA PRO A 50 -9.28 -2.76 15.49
C PRO A 50 -10.38 -2.65 16.55
N SER A 51 -10.75 -3.77 17.16
CA SER A 51 -11.80 -3.83 18.17
C SER A 51 -11.25 -3.76 19.60
N THR A 52 -10.02 -4.26 19.83
CA THR A 52 -9.44 -4.35 21.18
C THR A 52 -8.56 -3.15 21.52
N LYS A 53 -8.41 -2.85 22.83
CA LYS A 53 -7.50 -1.79 23.32
C LYS A 53 -6.05 -2.05 22.90
N TYR A 54 -5.60 -3.30 22.99
CA TYR A 54 -4.25 -3.70 22.59
C TYR A 54 -3.95 -3.42 21.12
N GLU A 55 -4.91 -3.69 20.23
CA GLU A 55 -4.77 -3.38 18.81
C GLU A 55 -4.63 -1.88 18.56
N LYS A 56 -5.47 -1.07 19.21
CA LYS A 56 -5.40 0.40 19.09
C LYS A 56 -4.07 0.97 19.61
N ILE A 57 -3.57 0.44 20.73
CA ILE A 57 -2.28 0.82 21.30
C ILE A 57 -1.14 0.42 20.34
N SER A 58 -1.19 -0.79 19.80
CA SER A 58 -0.19 -1.26 18.82
C SER A 58 -0.14 -0.34 17.60
N ILE A 59 -1.28 0.00 17.00
CA ILE A 59 -1.38 0.92 15.86
C ILE A 59 -0.80 2.31 16.20
N PHE A 60 -1.10 2.83 17.40
CA PHE A 60 -0.55 4.10 17.88
C PHE A 60 0.99 4.10 17.96
N PHE A 61 1.60 3.01 18.44
CA PHE A 61 3.06 2.89 18.49
C PHE A 61 3.67 2.67 17.10
N ARG A 62 3.05 1.84 16.26
CA ARG A 62 3.50 1.56 14.89
C ARG A 62 3.52 2.82 14.02
N SER A 63 2.44 3.61 14.05
CA SER A 63 2.38 4.88 13.31
C SER A 63 3.41 5.91 13.77
N ARG A 64 3.88 5.83 15.03
CA ARG A 64 4.98 6.67 15.55
C ARG A 64 6.38 6.16 15.20
N PHE A 65 6.51 4.90 14.78
CA PHE A 65 7.77 4.38 14.26
C PHE A 65 8.25 5.17 13.03
N ASN A 66 7.34 5.88 12.35
CA ASN A 66 7.67 6.81 11.28
C ASN A 66 8.71 7.88 11.65
N ARG A 67 8.79 8.26 12.93
CA ARG A 67 9.77 9.25 13.40
C ARG A 67 11.19 8.70 13.44
N PHE A 68 11.35 7.38 13.60
CA PHE A 68 12.66 6.76 13.78
C PHE A 68 13.52 6.89 12.52
N TYR A 69 13.01 6.52 11.34
CA TYR A 69 13.81 6.60 10.11
C TYR A 69 13.97 8.04 9.58
N ARG A 70 13.06 8.97 9.91
CA ARG A 70 13.23 10.40 9.58
C ARG A 70 14.48 11.00 10.22
N SER A 71 15.01 10.41 11.30
CA SER A 71 16.29 10.82 11.88
C SER A 71 17.50 10.47 11.01
N PHE A 72 17.39 9.42 10.17
CA PHE A 72 18.50 8.86 9.40
C PHE A 72 18.42 9.17 7.91
N PHE A 73 17.26 9.59 7.42
CA PHE A 73 17.03 10.02 6.03
C PHE A 73 16.54 11.47 6.01
N ARG A 74 17.27 12.32 5.31
CA ARG A 74 16.89 13.73 5.08
C ARG A 74 16.64 13.91 3.58
N SER A 75 15.56 14.57 3.25
CA SER A 75 15.17 14.90 1.88
C SER A 75 14.39 16.21 1.88
N GLU A 76 14.61 17.03 0.86
CA GLU A 76 13.77 18.21 0.57
C GLU A 76 12.39 17.81 0.04
N ASN A 77 12.23 16.55 -0.42
CA ASN A 77 10.94 16.03 -0.83
C ASN A 77 10.00 15.84 0.39
N VAL A 78 8.98 16.69 0.47
CA VAL A 78 7.99 16.74 1.56
C VAL A 78 6.96 15.61 1.51
N VAL A 79 6.96 14.77 0.48
CA VAL A 79 6.00 13.67 0.37
C VAL A 79 6.14 12.67 1.52
N ILE A 80 5.07 11.92 1.74
CA ILE A 80 5.10 10.78 2.67
C ILE A 80 6.14 9.78 2.15
N HIS A 81 6.94 9.25 3.07
CA HIS A 81 7.84 8.14 2.83
C HIS A 81 7.47 7.00 3.77
N SER A 82 7.14 5.81 3.27
CA SER A 82 6.71 4.66 4.06
C SER A 82 7.66 3.48 3.89
N PRO A 83 8.34 3.02 4.95
CA PRO A 83 9.23 1.86 4.86
C PRO A 83 8.52 0.52 4.91
N ALA A 84 7.31 0.43 5.48
CA ALA A 84 6.53 -0.81 5.60
C ALA A 84 7.41 -1.96 6.17
N LEU A 85 7.97 -1.72 7.35
CA LEU A 85 8.93 -2.60 8.01
C LEU A 85 8.28 -3.62 8.93
N LEU A 86 7.34 -3.18 9.76
CA LEU A 86 6.82 -3.94 10.89
C LEU A 86 5.84 -5.01 10.41
N PRO A 87 6.11 -6.31 10.66
CA PRO A 87 5.16 -7.38 10.36
C PRO A 87 3.82 -7.14 11.04
N SER A 88 2.73 -7.52 10.37
CA SER A 88 1.38 -7.23 10.83
C SER A 88 0.57 -8.49 11.10
N ARG A 89 -0.45 -8.33 11.95
CA ARG A 89 -1.50 -9.34 12.16
C ARG A 89 -2.41 -9.53 10.94
N TRP A 90 -2.35 -8.62 9.97
CA TRP A 90 -3.26 -8.60 8.82
C TRP A 90 -3.13 -9.86 7.98
N VAL A 91 -1.92 -10.38 7.79
CA VAL A 91 -1.69 -11.65 7.06
C VAL A 91 -2.54 -12.78 7.64
N ARG A 92 -2.44 -13.01 8.95
CA ARG A 92 -3.21 -14.08 9.63
C ARG A 92 -4.71 -13.85 9.52
N ARG A 93 -5.15 -12.60 9.72
CA ARG A 93 -6.58 -12.24 9.65
C ARG A 93 -7.14 -12.42 8.24
N ILE A 94 -6.37 -12.06 7.21
CA ILE A 94 -6.74 -12.19 5.80
C ILE A 94 -6.81 -13.68 5.41
N ASN A 95 -5.79 -14.46 5.74
CA ASN A 95 -5.76 -15.88 5.36
C ASN A 95 -6.87 -16.68 6.08
N ALA A 96 -7.22 -16.31 7.31
CA ALA A 96 -8.34 -16.92 8.05
C ALA A 96 -9.74 -16.45 7.58
N SER A 97 -9.83 -15.51 6.65
CA SER A 97 -11.12 -15.01 6.14
C SER A 97 -11.73 -15.93 5.09
N ASP A 98 -13.03 -15.77 4.88
CA ASP A 98 -13.81 -16.39 3.81
C ASP A 98 -13.83 -15.54 2.52
N ALA A 99 -12.89 -14.60 2.37
CA ALA A 99 -12.79 -13.77 1.17
C ALA A 99 -12.34 -14.60 -0.04
N ASP A 100 -12.98 -14.32 -1.18
CA ASP A 100 -12.57 -14.83 -2.48
C ASP A 100 -11.45 -13.97 -3.08
N ILE A 101 -11.49 -12.65 -2.84
CA ILE A 101 -10.51 -11.66 -3.34
C ILE A 101 -10.17 -10.64 -2.26
N ILE A 102 -8.88 -10.31 -2.17
CA ILE A 102 -8.36 -9.19 -1.38
C ILE A 102 -8.00 -8.05 -2.32
N ASN A 103 -8.66 -6.91 -2.17
CA ASN A 103 -8.31 -5.68 -2.90
C ASN A 103 -7.45 -4.78 -1.99
N LEU A 104 -6.15 -4.74 -2.25
CA LEU A 104 -5.22 -3.85 -1.57
C LEU A 104 -5.36 -2.43 -2.13
N HIS A 105 -5.34 -1.46 -1.22
CA HIS A 105 -5.32 -0.04 -1.55
C HIS A 105 -4.08 0.61 -0.91
N TRP A 106 -4.26 1.68 -0.13
CA TRP A 106 -3.20 2.35 0.59
C TRP A 106 -3.07 1.79 2.01
N PHE A 107 -2.02 1.00 2.26
CA PHE A 107 -1.75 0.34 3.55
C PHE A 107 -0.46 0.87 4.22
N GLY A 108 -0.22 2.19 4.10
CA GLY A 108 0.92 2.87 4.72
C GLY A 108 0.88 2.87 6.26
N ASN A 109 1.67 3.76 6.89
CA ASN A 109 1.74 3.90 8.36
C ASN A 109 2.05 2.60 9.10
N GLU A 110 2.89 1.75 8.52
CA GLU A 110 3.29 0.46 9.09
C GLU A 110 2.10 -0.50 9.31
N MET A 111 1.00 -0.36 8.57
CA MET A 111 -0.15 -1.28 8.64
C MET A 111 0.22 -2.69 8.16
N ILE A 112 0.73 -2.80 6.94
CA ILE A 112 1.19 -4.05 6.31
C ILE A 112 2.65 -3.87 5.88
N SER A 113 3.48 -4.87 6.16
CA SER A 113 4.90 -4.84 5.76
C SER A 113 5.09 -5.29 4.31
N ILE A 114 6.21 -4.91 3.70
CA ILE A 114 6.60 -5.43 2.37
C ILE A 114 6.68 -6.97 2.37
N ALA A 115 7.14 -7.56 3.48
CA ALA A 115 7.27 -9.02 3.61
C ALA A 115 5.93 -9.71 3.91
N ASP A 116 4.88 -8.96 4.24
CA ASP A 116 3.56 -9.50 4.53
C ASP A 116 2.78 -9.83 3.25
N ILE A 117 2.93 -9.02 2.19
CA ILE A 117 2.20 -9.19 0.93
C ILE A 117 2.34 -10.61 0.35
N PRO A 118 3.55 -11.17 0.13
CA PRO A 118 3.69 -12.52 -0.44
C PRO A 118 3.22 -13.64 0.51
N ARG A 119 2.87 -13.32 1.75
CA ARG A 119 2.34 -14.30 2.72
C ARG A 119 0.81 -14.35 2.74
N ILE A 120 0.15 -13.47 1.99
CA ILE A 120 -1.29 -13.51 1.79
C ILE A 120 -1.57 -14.63 0.79
N GLU A 121 -2.34 -15.63 1.22
CA GLU A 121 -2.65 -16.84 0.42
C GLU A 121 -3.89 -16.63 -0.47
N LYS A 122 -4.64 -15.56 -0.23
CA LYS A 122 -5.84 -15.20 -0.99
C LYS A 122 -5.46 -14.48 -2.28
N PRO A 123 -6.23 -14.63 -3.37
CA PRO A 123 -6.03 -13.85 -4.59
C PRO A 123 -6.00 -12.34 -4.31
N ILE A 124 -4.96 -11.67 -4.79
CA ILE A 124 -4.74 -10.24 -4.58
C ILE A 124 -5.02 -9.46 -5.87
N VAL A 125 -5.83 -8.42 -5.73
CA VAL A 125 -5.86 -7.29 -6.66
C VAL A 125 -5.31 -6.08 -5.92
N TRP A 126 -4.48 -5.25 -6.55
CA TRP A 126 -3.95 -4.04 -5.94
C TRP A 126 -4.36 -2.81 -6.74
N THR A 127 -5.29 -2.04 -6.18
CA THR A 127 -5.69 -0.75 -6.72
C THR A 127 -4.71 0.34 -6.25
N MET A 128 -3.87 0.84 -7.15
CA MET A 128 -2.84 1.84 -6.84
C MET A 128 -3.39 3.26 -6.88
N HIS A 129 -3.36 3.93 -5.72
CA HIS A 129 -3.75 5.35 -5.58
C HIS A 129 -2.55 6.31 -5.68
N ASP A 130 -1.34 5.78 -5.62
CA ASP A 130 -0.08 6.52 -5.65
C ASP A 130 1.03 5.66 -6.26
N MET A 131 2.25 6.19 -6.30
CA MET A 131 3.41 5.54 -6.93
C MET A 131 4.17 4.61 -5.98
N TRP A 132 3.79 4.53 -4.70
CA TRP A 132 4.55 3.80 -3.69
C TRP A 132 4.79 2.36 -4.10
N GLY A 133 3.80 1.70 -4.72
CA GLY A 133 3.92 0.31 -5.16
C GLY A 133 5.20 0.04 -5.94
N PHE A 134 5.52 0.85 -6.95
CA PHE A 134 6.69 0.62 -7.80
C PHE A 134 7.91 1.51 -7.47
N CYS A 135 7.74 2.53 -6.61
CA CYS A 135 8.82 3.38 -6.11
C CYS A 135 9.54 2.79 -4.86
N GLY A 136 10.48 3.57 -4.33
CA GLY A 136 11.19 3.35 -3.08
C GLY A 136 10.28 3.52 -1.86
N ALA A 137 10.62 4.42 -0.95
CA ALA A 137 9.77 4.73 0.20
C ALA A 137 8.78 5.85 -0.12
N GLU A 138 9.08 6.71 -1.09
CA GLU A 138 8.21 7.80 -1.52
C GLU A 138 6.86 7.33 -2.09
N HIS A 139 5.82 8.12 -1.83
CA HIS A 139 4.49 7.88 -2.39
C HIS A 139 4.27 8.56 -3.75
N VAL A 140 5.02 9.62 -4.06
CA VAL A 140 5.03 10.31 -5.35
C VAL A 140 6.43 10.87 -5.57
N THR A 141 6.92 10.86 -6.80
CA THR A 141 8.22 11.45 -7.15
C THR A 141 8.26 11.93 -8.59
N GLU A 142 9.04 12.97 -8.83
CA GLU A 142 9.38 13.47 -10.16
C GLU A 142 10.70 12.85 -10.68
N GLU A 143 11.42 12.12 -9.83
CA GLU A 143 12.65 11.43 -10.19
C GLU A 143 12.38 10.17 -11.01
N PHE A 144 13.37 9.73 -11.80
CA PHE A 144 13.25 8.54 -12.65
C PHE A 144 13.79 7.25 -12.02
N ARG A 145 14.22 7.27 -10.74
CA ARG A 145 14.77 6.07 -10.06
C ARG A 145 13.81 4.87 -10.04
N TRP A 146 12.50 5.10 -10.06
CA TRP A 146 11.50 4.03 -10.14
C TRP A 146 11.47 3.32 -11.50
N LYS A 147 11.88 4.02 -12.57
CA LYS A 147 12.02 3.49 -13.94
C LYS A 147 13.40 2.89 -14.16
N GLU A 148 14.45 3.54 -13.70
CA GLU A 148 15.84 3.11 -13.91
C GLU A 148 16.30 2.05 -12.92
N GLY A 149 15.70 2.01 -11.72
CA GLY A 149 16.20 1.30 -10.55
C GLY A 149 16.93 2.22 -9.57
N TYR A 150 16.85 1.87 -8.28
CA TYR A 150 17.43 2.66 -7.21
C TYR A 150 18.91 2.31 -7.01
N TYR A 151 19.78 2.90 -7.82
CA TYR A 151 21.23 2.77 -7.70
C TYR A 151 21.83 3.81 -6.76
N LYS A 152 23.07 3.58 -6.32
CA LYS A 152 23.84 4.54 -5.52
C LYS A 152 24.13 5.83 -6.30
N LYS A 153 24.36 5.70 -7.62
CA LYS A 153 24.83 6.78 -8.51
C LYS A 153 23.73 7.75 -8.97
N ASN A 154 22.46 7.33 -8.95
CA ASN A 154 21.31 8.15 -9.36
C ASN A 154 20.49 8.62 -8.14
N ARG A 155 21.13 8.73 -6.97
CA ARG A 155 20.48 9.31 -5.80
C ARG A 155 20.38 10.83 -5.98
N PRO A 156 19.23 11.46 -5.74
CA PRO A 156 19.08 12.90 -5.90
C PRO A 156 19.96 13.66 -4.90
N ASN A 157 20.49 14.81 -5.31
CA ASN A 157 21.42 15.60 -4.50
C ASN A 157 20.76 16.22 -3.25
N TYR A 158 19.44 16.37 -3.26
CA TYR A 158 18.67 16.85 -2.10
C TYR A 158 18.42 15.76 -1.04
N GLU A 159 18.83 14.52 -1.29
CA GLU A 159 18.76 13.44 -0.31
C GLU A 159 20.10 13.21 0.37
N SER A 160 20.09 13.07 1.70
CA SER A 160 21.29 12.75 2.47
C SER A 160 21.02 11.75 3.60
N GLY A 161 22.10 11.23 4.20
CA GLY A 161 22.03 10.16 5.20
C GLY A 161 21.78 8.78 4.59
N PHE A 162 21.06 7.92 5.30
CA PHE A 162 20.66 6.59 4.84
C PHE A 162 19.77 6.67 3.60
N ASP A 163 20.12 5.95 2.52
CA ASP A 163 19.31 5.90 1.30
C ASP A 163 18.07 5.01 1.51
N LEU A 164 17.07 5.60 2.19
CA LEU A 164 15.82 4.94 2.54
C LEU A 164 15.09 4.42 1.31
N ASN A 165 15.00 5.23 0.26
CA ASN A 165 14.31 4.89 -0.97
C ASN A 165 14.92 3.65 -1.65
N ARG A 166 16.25 3.61 -1.77
CA ARG A 166 16.95 2.42 -2.26
C ARG A 166 16.78 1.20 -1.37
N TRP A 167 16.85 1.37 -0.05
CA TRP A 167 16.68 0.24 0.87
C TRP A 167 15.29 -0.37 0.78
N VAL A 168 14.24 0.46 0.74
CA VAL A 168 12.85 0.01 0.58
C VAL A 168 12.65 -0.67 -0.77
N TRP A 169 13.13 -0.07 -1.87
CA TRP A 169 13.01 -0.66 -3.19
C TRP A 169 13.67 -2.05 -3.28
N ASN A 170 14.86 -2.21 -2.70
CA ASN A 170 15.53 -3.52 -2.65
C ASN A 170 14.75 -4.55 -1.83
N ARG A 171 14.07 -4.14 -0.75
CA ARG A 171 13.18 -5.02 0.01
C ARG A 171 12.00 -5.47 -0.84
N LYS A 172 11.34 -4.56 -1.57
CA LYS A 172 10.24 -4.90 -2.47
C LYS A 172 10.70 -5.90 -3.52
N ARG A 173 11.79 -5.60 -4.23
CA ARG A 173 12.40 -6.51 -5.22
C ARG A 173 12.76 -7.88 -4.66
N ARG A 174 13.14 -7.97 -3.38
CA ARG A 174 13.45 -9.25 -2.72
C ARG A 174 12.20 -10.09 -2.43
N HIS A 175 11.12 -9.46 -1.96
CA HIS A 175 9.94 -10.17 -1.46
C HIS A 175 8.84 -10.35 -2.51
N TRP A 176 8.73 -9.44 -3.47
CA TRP A 176 7.66 -9.45 -4.48
C TRP A 176 8.17 -10.09 -5.76
N LYS A 177 8.09 -11.41 -5.81
CA LYS A 177 8.49 -12.24 -6.95
C LYS A 177 7.32 -12.62 -7.84
N GLU A 178 6.18 -12.86 -7.21
CA GLU A 178 4.95 -13.22 -7.89
C GLU A 178 4.16 -11.95 -8.23
N PRO A 179 3.79 -11.74 -9.50
CA PRO A 179 2.97 -10.61 -9.90
C PRO A 179 1.53 -10.76 -9.37
N VAL A 180 0.91 -9.62 -9.05
CA VAL A 180 -0.51 -9.54 -8.72
C VAL A 180 -1.21 -8.61 -9.72
N GLN A 181 -2.53 -8.74 -9.85
CA GLN A 181 -3.30 -7.85 -10.73
C GLN A 181 -3.28 -6.42 -10.20
N ILE A 182 -2.67 -5.50 -10.95
CA ILE A 182 -2.68 -4.07 -10.66
C ILE A 182 -3.89 -3.42 -11.32
N ILE A 183 -4.57 -2.55 -10.57
CA ILE A 183 -5.63 -1.67 -11.06
C ILE A 183 -5.17 -0.23 -10.87
N THR A 184 -5.32 0.60 -11.90
CA THR A 184 -5.00 2.02 -11.81
C THR A 184 -6.19 2.89 -12.23
N PRO A 185 -6.35 4.08 -11.63
CA PRO A 185 -7.44 5.01 -11.96
C PRO A 185 -7.21 5.75 -13.29
N SER A 186 -6.01 5.65 -13.87
CA SER A 186 -5.66 6.39 -15.08
C SER A 186 -4.66 5.64 -15.96
N ARG A 187 -4.66 5.99 -17.25
CA ARG A 187 -3.65 5.52 -18.22
C ARG A 187 -2.24 5.98 -17.85
N TRP A 188 -2.11 7.18 -17.28
CA TRP A 188 -0.83 7.71 -16.82
C TRP A 188 -0.20 6.77 -15.77
N MET A 189 -0.94 6.42 -14.71
CA MET A 189 -0.43 5.52 -13.67
C MET A 189 -0.17 4.11 -14.21
N ALA A 190 -1.00 3.61 -15.13
CA ALA A 190 -0.74 2.31 -15.78
C ALA A 190 0.58 2.33 -16.57
N ASN A 191 0.88 3.43 -17.28
CA ASN A 191 2.14 3.57 -17.98
C ASN A 191 3.32 3.64 -17.02
N CYS A 192 3.20 4.33 -15.88
CA CYS A 192 4.23 4.32 -14.84
C CYS A 192 4.51 2.89 -14.33
N VAL A 193 3.48 2.07 -14.08
CA VAL A 193 3.66 0.66 -13.67
C VAL A 193 4.42 -0.12 -14.75
N LYS A 194 4.00 -0.01 -16.02
CA LYS A 194 4.61 -0.70 -17.16
C LYS A 194 6.06 -0.29 -17.42
N GLU A 195 6.42 0.95 -17.12
CA GLU A 195 7.78 1.45 -17.27
C GLU A 195 8.66 1.21 -16.03
N SER A 196 8.06 0.79 -14.91
CA SER A 196 8.80 0.68 -13.65
C SER A 196 9.75 -0.51 -13.64
N ALA A 197 10.95 -0.31 -13.09
CA ALA A 197 11.95 -1.37 -12.94
C ALA A 197 11.50 -2.52 -12.01
N LEU A 198 10.44 -2.32 -11.21
CA LEU A 198 9.97 -3.30 -10.23
C LEU A 198 8.78 -4.12 -10.74
N MET A 199 7.88 -3.52 -11.51
CA MET A 199 6.56 -4.08 -11.83
C MET A 199 6.24 -4.05 -13.34
N HIS A 200 7.22 -3.79 -14.22
CA HIS A 200 6.98 -3.72 -15.67
C HIS A 200 6.30 -4.98 -16.25
N ASP A 201 6.58 -6.15 -15.69
CA ASP A 201 5.99 -7.44 -16.12
C ASP A 201 4.69 -7.80 -15.38
N TRP A 202 4.18 -6.93 -14.51
CA TRP A 202 2.98 -7.21 -13.74
C TRP A 202 1.73 -6.86 -14.55
N PRO A 203 0.66 -7.67 -14.47
CA PRO A 203 -0.57 -7.38 -15.20
C PRO A 203 -1.21 -6.10 -14.64
N VAL A 204 -1.56 -5.17 -15.53
CA VAL A 204 -2.15 -3.88 -15.17
C VAL A 204 -3.35 -3.55 -16.03
N SER A 205 -4.44 -3.16 -15.38
CA SER A 205 -5.69 -2.74 -16.04
C SER A 205 -6.12 -1.36 -15.55
N VAL A 206 -6.62 -0.55 -16.47
CA VAL A 206 -7.16 0.78 -16.16
C VAL A 206 -8.66 0.66 -15.89
N VAL A 207 -9.09 1.11 -14.71
CA VAL A 207 -10.51 1.24 -14.36
C VAL A 207 -10.74 2.70 -13.96
N PRO A 208 -11.37 3.51 -14.83
CA PRO A 208 -11.59 4.95 -14.61
C PRO A 208 -12.48 5.29 -13.41
#